data_AF-A0A8I0MTB3-F1
#
_entry.id   AF-A0A8I0MTB3-F1
#
_cell.length_a   1.000
_cell.length_b   1.000
_cell.length_c   1.000
_cell.angle_alpha   90.00
_cell.angle_beta   90.00
_cell.angle_gamma   90.00
#
_symmetry.space_group_name_H-M   'P 1'
#
loop_
_entity.id
_entity.type
_entity.pdbx_description
1 polymer ?
#
loop_
_entity_poly.entity_id
_entity_poly.type
_entity_poly.pdbx_seq_one_letter_code
_entity_poly.pdbx_strand_id
1 'polypeptide(L)'
;MRLAAQKTTQQMADLVGISRQTYENYENGVSRIPWDHFQVWCRYCDIDLSPIIKQFQALRNLISDSQLRRKSPTSPTAKKVEE
;
A
#
# COMPACT_ATOMS: atom_id res chain seq x y z
N MET A 1 6.09 -13.28 -1.12
CA MET A 1 4.80 -12.92 -1.76
C MET A 1 4.48 -13.88 -2.90
N ARG A 2 5.30 -13.85 -3.95
CA ARG A 2 5.18 -14.66 -5.16
C ARG A 2 5.06 -16.18 -4.93
N LEU A 3 5.90 -16.74 -4.06
CA LEU A 3 5.94 -18.20 -3.80
C LEU A 3 4.62 -18.73 -3.22
N ALA A 4 3.99 -17.96 -2.33
CA ALA A 4 2.70 -18.33 -1.74
C ALA A 4 1.58 -18.32 -2.80
N ALA A 5 1.67 -17.44 -3.80
CA ALA A 5 0.72 -17.35 -4.91
C ALA A 5 1.11 -18.21 -6.15
N GLN A 6 2.15 -19.06 -6.03
CA GLN A 6 2.67 -19.93 -7.09
C GLN A 6 3.00 -19.21 -8.42
N LYS A 7 3.46 -17.94 -8.35
CA LYS A 7 3.83 -17.14 -9.53
C LYS A 7 5.32 -17.24 -9.83
N THR A 8 5.78 -16.93 -11.04
CA THR A 8 7.22 -16.88 -11.41
C THR A 8 7.80 -15.47 -11.31
N THR A 9 9.12 -15.32 -11.14
CA THR A 9 9.75 -13.99 -11.05
C THR A 9 9.52 -13.20 -12.33
N GLN A 10 9.53 -13.88 -13.47
CA GLN A 10 9.22 -13.30 -14.77
C GLN A 10 7.78 -12.76 -14.82
N GLN A 11 6.79 -13.55 -14.39
CA GLN A 11 5.38 -13.10 -14.37
C GLN A 11 5.18 -11.85 -13.52
N MET A 12 5.88 -11.74 -12.39
CA MET A 12 5.79 -10.55 -11.54
C MET A 12 6.45 -9.33 -12.17
N ALA A 13 7.57 -9.53 -12.88
CA ALA A 13 8.27 -8.47 -13.58
C ALA A 13 7.47 -7.94 -14.78
N ASP A 14 6.89 -8.84 -15.59
CA ASP A 14 6.06 -8.50 -16.75
C ASP A 14 4.83 -7.68 -16.35
N LEU A 15 4.26 -7.98 -15.18
CA LEU A 15 3.05 -7.33 -14.66
C LEU A 15 3.19 -5.81 -14.48
N VAL A 16 4.40 -5.35 -14.18
CA VAL A 16 4.71 -3.92 -13.94
C VAL A 16 5.71 -3.37 -14.96
N GLY A 17 6.04 -4.15 -16.00
CA GLY A 17 6.95 -3.73 -17.07
C GLY A 17 8.41 -3.51 -16.65
N ILE A 18 8.90 -4.28 -15.67
CA ILE A 18 10.30 -4.19 -15.21
C ILE A 18 11.11 -5.40 -15.67
N SER A 19 12.44 -5.31 -15.56
CA SER A 19 13.29 -6.48 -15.80
C SER A 19 13.14 -7.51 -14.69
N ARG A 20 13.31 -8.80 -15.03
CA ARG A 20 13.35 -9.89 -14.06
C ARG A 20 14.42 -9.67 -12.97
N GLN A 21 15.61 -9.19 -13.37
CA GLN A 21 16.70 -8.89 -12.43
C GLN A 21 16.27 -7.81 -11.41
N THR A 22 15.53 -6.80 -11.85
CA THR A 22 14.99 -5.76 -10.96
C THR A 22 14.04 -6.36 -9.93
N TYR A 23 13.18 -7.28 -10.34
CA TYR A 23 12.30 -7.99 -9.41
C TYR A 23 13.08 -8.84 -8.39
N GLU A 24 14.09 -9.58 -8.84
CA GLU A 24 14.95 -10.38 -7.97
C GLU A 24 15.74 -9.49 -6.98
N ASN A 25 16.19 -8.31 -7.41
CA ASN A 25 16.82 -7.33 -6.53
C ASN A 25 15.87 -6.82 -5.43
N TYR A 26 14.58 -6.75 -5.71
CA TYR A 26 13.57 -6.44 -4.69
C TYR A 26 13.39 -7.58 -3.69
N GLU A 27 13.28 -8.83 -4.16
CA GLU A 27 13.17 -10.01 -3.27
C GLU A 27 14.42 -10.18 -2.39
N ASN A 28 15.61 -9.87 -2.92
CA ASN A 28 16.88 -9.94 -2.20
C ASN A 28 17.16 -8.72 -1.30
N GLY A 29 16.27 -7.72 -1.28
CA GLY A 29 16.42 -6.51 -0.47
C GLY A 29 17.52 -5.54 -0.93
N VAL A 30 18.05 -5.72 -2.14
CA VAL A 30 19.07 -4.83 -2.74
C VAL A 30 18.48 -3.46 -3.06
N SER A 31 17.20 -3.42 -3.44
CA SER A 31 16.50 -2.19 -3.79
C SER A 31 15.10 -2.15 -3.18
N ARG A 32 14.57 -0.94 -2.97
CA ARG A 32 13.22 -0.76 -2.42
C ARG A 32 12.17 -0.92 -3.50
N ILE A 33 11.08 -1.59 -3.15
CA ILE A 33 9.91 -1.75 -4.01
C ILE A 33 9.14 -0.41 -4.05
N PRO A 34 8.88 0.15 -5.24
CA PRO A 34 7.96 1.28 -5.39
C PRO A 34 6.54 0.90 -4.94
N TRP A 35 5.87 1.81 -4.24
CA TRP A 35 4.53 1.56 -3.70
C TRP A 35 3.51 1.15 -4.77
N ASP A 36 3.57 1.81 -5.93
CA ASP A 36 2.65 1.51 -7.05
C ASP A 36 2.82 0.08 -7.54
N HIS A 37 4.05 -0.42 -7.66
CA HIS A 37 4.33 -1.80 -8.05
C HIS A 37 3.84 -2.79 -6.98
N PHE A 38 4.06 -2.46 -5.70
CA PHE A 38 3.63 -3.28 -4.58
C PHE A 38 2.11 -3.49 -4.58
N GLN A 39 1.32 -2.43 -4.82
CA GLN A 39 -0.14 -2.53 -4.87
C GLN A 39 -0.64 -3.44 -6.00
N VAL A 40 0.03 -3.43 -7.16
CA VAL A 40 -0.32 -4.29 -8.29
C VAL A 40 0.01 -5.75 -7.95
N TRP A 41 1.19 -6.00 -7.36
CA TRP A 41 1.59 -7.35 -6.95
C TRP A 41 0.73 -7.93 -5.83
N CYS A 42 0.33 -7.13 -4.84
CA CYS A 42 -0.58 -7.59 -3.80
C CYS A 42 -1.92 -8.05 -4.38
N ARG A 43 -2.49 -7.28 -5.33
CA ARG A 43 -3.71 -7.70 -6.03
C ARG A 43 -3.51 -8.96 -6.85
N TYR A 44 -2.39 -9.08 -7.56
CA TYR A 44 -2.10 -10.24 -8.39
C TYR A 44 -1.77 -11.52 -7.59
N CYS A 45 -1.31 -11.38 -6.35
CA CYS A 45 -1.06 -12.48 -5.43
C CYS A 45 -2.23 -12.74 -4.46
N ASP A 46 -3.42 -12.18 -4.71
CA ASP A 46 -4.61 -12.28 -3.85
C ASP A 46 -4.36 -11.91 -2.38
N ILE A 47 -3.47 -10.94 -2.15
CA ILE A 47 -3.21 -10.38 -0.84
C ILE A 47 -4.12 -9.18 -0.65
N ASP A 48 -5.15 -9.37 0.19
CA ASP A 48 -6.05 -8.29 0.56
C ASP A 48 -5.37 -7.32 1.55
N LEU A 49 -5.11 -6.09 1.08
CA LEU A 49 -4.59 -5.00 1.90
C LEU A 49 -5.70 -4.22 2.62
N SER A 50 -6.97 -4.48 2.32
CA SER A 50 -8.12 -3.79 2.93
C SER A 50 -8.13 -3.84 4.46
N PRO A 51 -7.77 -4.94 5.14
CA PRO A 51 -7.74 -5.00 6.60
C PRO A 51 -6.74 -4.02 7.20
N ILE A 52 -5.56 -3.88 6.57
CA ILE A 52 -4.51 -2.96 7.01
C ILE A 52 -4.99 -1.53 6.83
N ILE A 53 -5.57 -1.20 5.67
CA ILE A 53 -6.10 0.14 5.39
C ILE A 53 -7.21 0.50 6.39
N LYS A 54 -8.13 -0.43 6.69
CA LYS A 54 -9.18 -0.24 7.69
C LYS A 54 -8.61 0.01 9.09
N GLN A 55 -7.58 -0.73 9.49
CA GLN A 55 -6.91 -0.49 10.77
C GLN A 55 -6.24 0.89 10.80
N PHE A 56 -5.58 1.31 9.73
CA PHE A 56 -5.03 2.66 9.63
C PHE A 56 -6.11 3.75 9.74
N GLN A 57 -7.28 3.55 9.12
CA GLN A 57 -8.42 4.47 9.26
C GLN A 57 -8.97 4.49 10.68
N ALA A 58 -9.10 3.33 11.34
CA ALA A 58 -9.54 3.25 12.73
C ALA A 58 -8.55 3.98 13.66
N LEU A 59 -7.25 3.76 13.49
CA LEU A 59 -6.20 4.46 14.22
C LEU A 59 -6.26 5.97 13.97
N ARG A 60 -6.44 6.39 12.71
CA ARG A 60 -6.62 7.81 12.36
C ARG A 60 -7.81 8.43 13.08
N ASN A 61 -8.93 7.72 13.18
CA ASN A 61 -10.14 8.22 13.83
C ASN A 61 -10.00 8.31 15.36
N LEU A 62 -9.16 7.46 15.96
CA LEU A 62 -8.85 7.50 17.39
C LEU A 62 -7.88 8.64 17.75
N ILE A 63 -7.02 9.04 16.81
CA ILE A 63 -6.11 10.16 17.00
C ILE A 63 -6.88 11.45 16.69
N SER A 64 -7.18 12.23 17.73
CA SER A 64 -7.70 13.58 17.53
C SER A 64 -6.64 14.46 16.89
N ASP A 65 -7.03 15.26 15.89
CA ASP A 65 -6.14 16.22 15.20
C ASP A 65 -5.46 17.20 16.18
N SER A 66 -6.02 17.38 17.39
CA SER A 66 -5.46 18.19 18.47
C SER A 66 -4.19 17.61 19.10
N GLN A 67 -3.96 16.30 18.98
CA GLN A 67 -2.77 15.60 19.50
C GLN A 67 -1.66 15.46 18.44
N LEU A 68 -1.90 15.91 17.21
CA LEU A 68 -0.91 15.85 16.14
C LEU A 68 0.08 17.02 16.25
N ARG A 69 1.38 16.68 16.29
CA ARG A 69 2.49 17.65 16.28
C ARG A 69 2.51 18.55 15.04
N ARG A 70 1.93 18.09 13.93
CA ARG A 70 1.68 18.87 12.71
C ARG A 70 0.20 18.80 12.42
N LYS A 71 -0.47 19.95 12.38
CA LYS A 71 -1.87 20.04 11.98
C LYS A 71 -1.98 19.54 10.54
N SER A 72 -2.87 18.60 10.29
CA SER A 72 -3.19 18.15 8.93
C SER A 72 -3.61 19.37 8.09
N PRO A 73 -3.08 19.55 6.86
CA PRO A 73 -3.45 20.69 6.01
C PRO A 73 -4.94 20.66 5.61
N THR A 74 -5.56 19.48 5.68
CA THR A 74 -7.00 19.29 5.47
C THR A 74 -7.63 18.90 6.80
N SER A 75 -8.06 19.89 7.58
CA SER A 75 -9.09 19.63 8.58
C SER A 75 -10.35 19.15 7.84
N PRO A 76 -11.05 18.12 8.32
CA PRO A 76 -12.37 17.76 7.80
C PRO A 76 -13.35 18.85 8.24
N THR A 77 -13.34 19.99 7.56
CA THR A 77 -14.26 21.09 7.83
C THR A 77 -15.66 20.62 7.48
N ALA A 78 -16.43 20.31 8.52
CA ALA A 78 -17.87 20.34 8.63
C ALA A 78 -18.66 20.23 7.31
N LYS A 79 -19.08 19.01 6.95
CA LYS A 79 -20.38 18.88 6.26
C LYS A 79 -21.44 19.31 7.28
N LYS A 80 -21.84 20.58 7.27
CA LYS A 80 -23.09 21.02 7.88
C LYS A 80 -24.21 20.24 7.22
N VAL A 81 -24.92 19.45 8.00
CA VAL A 81 -26.27 18.98 7.67
C VAL A 81 -27.16 20.20 7.89
N GLU A 82 -27.57 20.85 6.80
CA GLU A 82 -28.67 21.80 6.82
C GLU A 82 -29.95 20.99 6.52
N GLU A 83 -30.84 20.94 7.51
CA GLU A 83 -32.27 20.72 7.35
C GLU A 83 -33.00 21.70 8.29
#